data_AF-A0A6M0CDG7-F1
#
_entry.id   AF-A0A6M0CDG7-F1
#
_cell.length_a   1.000
_cell.length_b   1.000
_cell.length_c   1.000
_cell.angle_alpha   90.00
_cell.angle_beta   90.00
_cell.angle_gamma   90.00
#
_symmetry.space_group_name_H-M   'P 1'
#
loop_
_entity.id
_entity.type
_entity.pdbx_description
1 polymer ?
#
loop_
_entity_poly.entity_id
_entity_poly.type
_entity_poly.pdbx_seq_one_letter_code
_entity_poly.pdbx_strand_id
1 'polypeptide(L)'
;MTTTLAAKNLSLYDLETRFNLALSEDEEFFSELKENLPEISSEEKGALDRVKRNYINMSRRRPMLEDLVKMVVLSPLLDLADFWCDPELDITTETEVEISLEDEGEKIKGYIDLLSVK
;
A
#
# COMPACT_ATOMS: atom_id res chain seq x y z
N MET A 1 -0.76 8.76 33.30
CA MET A 1 -1.21 9.46 32.08
C MET A 1 -0.72 8.66 30.90
N THR A 2 -1.62 8.07 30.13
CA THR A 2 -1.26 7.25 28.95
C THR A 2 -1.27 8.16 27.72
N THR A 3 -0.16 8.22 27.00
CA THR A 3 -0.07 9.01 25.76
C THR A 3 -0.42 8.11 24.58
N THR A 4 -1.52 8.39 23.91
CA THR A 4 -1.94 7.66 22.70
C THR A 4 -1.21 8.23 21.48
N LEU A 5 -0.54 7.36 20.72
CA LEU A 5 0.13 7.72 19.46
C LEU A 5 -0.67 7.15 18.30
N ALA A 6 -1.00 7.99 17.32
CA ALA A 6 -1.64 7.53 16.09
C ALA A 6 -0.60 6.83 15.21
N ALA A 7 -0.84 5.57 14.84
CA ALA A 7 0.07 4.78 14.02
C ALA A 7 0.42 5.44 12.67
N LYS A 8 -0.54 6.15 12.07
CA LYS A 8 -0.35 6.93 10.82
C LYS A 8 0.71 8.04 10.91
N ASN A 9 1.14 8.40 12.12
CA ASN A 9 2.16 9.42 12.36
C ASN A 9 3.53 8.81 12.74
N LEU A 10 3.67 7.48 12.72
CA LEU A 10 4.92 6.79 13.04
C LEU A 10 5.61 6.33 11.76
N SER A 11 6.90 6.61 11.66
CA SER A 11 7.80 6.01 10.66
C SER A 11 8.47 4.75 11.22
N LEU A 12 9.12 3.95 10.35
CA LEU A 12 9.92 2.83 10.85
C LEU A 12 11.08 3.30 11.73
N TYR A 13 11.63 4.50 11.48
CA TYR A 13 12.66 5.09 12.34
C TYR A 13 12.12 5.40 13.75
N ASP A 14 10.87 5.84 13.87
CA ASP A 14 10.24 6.03 15.18
C ASP A 14 10.08 4.71 15.92
N LEU A 15 9.73 3.64 15.20
CA LEU A 15 9.65 2.28 15.75
C LEU A 15 11.01 1.78 16.25
N GLU A 16 12.06 1.98 15.44
CA GLU A 16 13.43 1.61 15.77
C GLU A 16 13.94 2.39 17.00
N THR A 17 13.78 3.72 17.02
CA THR A 17 14.41 4.57 18.05
C THR A 17 13.63 4.71 19.35
N ARG A 18 12.28 4.70 19.30
CA ARG A 18 11.45 4.93 20.48
C ARG A 18 11.00 3.65 21.16
N PHE A 19 10.91 2.56 20.39
CA PHE A 19 10.41 1.27 20.87
C PHE A 19 11.47 0.16 20.79
N ASN A 20 12.68 0.47 20.30
CA ASN A 20 13.78 -0.49 20.14
C ASN A 20 13.37 -1.72 19.30
N LEU A 21 12.52 -1.49 18.30
CA LEU A 21 12.08 -2.52 17.36
C LEU A 21 13.10 -2.66 16.23
N ALA A 22 13.24 -3.87 15.71
CA ALA A 22 14.04 -4.15 14.53
C ALA A 22 13.16 -4.79 13.45
N LEU A 23 13.40 -4.44 12.19
CA LEU A 23 12.78 -5.13 11.08
C LEU A 23 13.36 -6.55 10.99
N SER A 24 12.50 -7.57 11.08
CA SER A 24 12.92 -8.95 10.88
C SER A 24 13.15 -9.22 9.39
N GLU A 25 14.33 -9.76 9.07
CA GLU A 25 14.65 -10.32 7.75
C GLU A 25 14.54 -11.86 7.75
N ASP A 26 14.07 -12.44 8.85
CA ASP A 26 13.87 -13.87 8.97
C ASP A 26 12.75 -14.32 8.01
N GLU A 27 13.15 -15.15 7.06
CA GLU A 27 12.28 -15.72 6.06
C GLU A 27 11.29 -16.74 6.62
N GLU A 28 11.55 -17.30 7.80
CA GLU A 28 10.66 -18.27 8.45
C GLU A 28 9.65 -17.61 9.41
N PHE A 29 9.72 -16.28 9.59
CA PHE A 29 8.88 -15.57 10.56
C PHE A 29 7.37 -15.64 10.25
N PHE A 30 7.01 -15.69 8.97
CA PHE A 30 5.63 -15.85 8.48
C PHE A 30 5.56 -16.99 7.47
N SER A 31 5.85 -18.21 7.91
CA SER A 31 5.85 -19.39 7.04
C SER A 31 4.47 -19.63 6.39
N GLU A 32 3.39 -19.26 7.08
CA GLU A 32 2.02 -19.38 6.58
C GLU A 32 1.76 -18.54 5.33
N LEU A 33 2.53 -17.46 5.12
CA LEU A 33 2.45 -16.62 3.93
C LEU A 33 3.25 -17.17 2.75
N LYS A 34 4.02 -18.25 2.94
CA LYS A 34 4.84 -18.89 1.90
C LYS A 34 4.32 -20.26 1.49
N GLU A 35 3.47 -20.86 2.30
CA GLU A 35 2.89 -22.17 2.03
C GLU A 35 1.94 -22.12 0.83
N ASN A 36 2.06 -23.13 -0.06
CA ASN A 36 1.18 -23.32 -1.22
C ASN A 36 1.11 -22.15 -2.21
N LEU A 37 2.13 -21.29 -2.26
CA LEU A 37 2.23 -20.25 -3.28
C LEU A 37 2.76 -20.81 -4.61
N PRO A 38 2.35 -20.24 -5.75
CA PRO A 38 2.95 -20.56 -7.04
C PRO A 38 4.44 -20.15 -7.06
N GLU A 39 5.26 -20.93 -7.76
CA GLU A 39 6.64 -20.53 -8.02
C GLU A 39 6.67 -19.33 -8.96
N ILE A 40 7.58 -18.40 -8.66
CA ILE A 40 7.86 -17.23 -9.47
C ILE A 40 9.29 -17.30 -10.01
N SER A 41 9.49 -16.75 -11.20
CA SER A 41 10.77 -16.64 -11.91
C SER A 41 11.78 -15.79 -11.16
N SER A 42 13.05 -15.86 -11.59
CA SER A 42 14.11 -15.06 -10.99
C SER A 42 13.93 -13.56 -11.27
N GLU A 43 13.38 -13.27 -12.45
CA GLU A 43 13.04 -11.92 -12.91
C GLU A 43 11.93 -11.31 -12.06
N GLU A 44 10.85 -12.05 -11.82
CA GLU A 44 9.75 -11.64 -10.94
C GLU A 44 10.22 -11.43 -9.50
N LYS A 45 11.03 -12.34 -8.96
CA LYS A 45 11.65 -12.16 -7.64
C LYS A 45 12.46 -10.87 -7.57
N GLY A 46 13.29 -10.60 -8.57
CA GLY A 46 14.07 -9.36 -8.64
C GLY A 46 13.22 -8.09 -8.72
N ALA A 47 12.07 -8.16 -9.41
CA ALA A 47 11.11 -7.06 -9.45
C ALA A 47 10.46 -6.83 -8.08
N LEU A 48 9.99 -7.89 -7.42
CA LEU A 48 9.38 -7.83 -6.09
C LEU A 48 10.37 -7.36 -5.01
N ASP A 49 11.62 -7.81 -5.07
CA ASP A 49 12.69 -7.36 -4.18
C ASP A 49 12.95 -5.86 -4.32
N ARG A 50 12.89 -5.33 -5.55
CA ARG A 50 13.00 -3.90 -5.80
C ARG A 50 11.84 -3.12 -5.18
N VAL A 51 10.61 -3.62 -5.33
CA VAL A 51 9.41 -3.02 -4.70
C VAL A 51 9.55 -2.99 -3.18
N LYS A 52 9.90 -4.13 -2.56
CA LYS A 52 10.16 -4.25 -1.12
C LYS A 52 11.21 -3.25 -0.63
N ARG A 53 12.35 -3.16 -1.34
CA ARG A 53 13.43 -2.24 -0.99
C ARG A 53 13.01 -0.78 -1.05
N ASN A 54 12.27 -0.40 -2.11
CA ASN A 54 11.76 0.96 -2.28
C ASN A 54 10.80 1.33 -1.14
N TYR A 55 9.86 0.43 -0.84
CA TYR A 55 8.92 0.59 0.27
C TYR A 55 9.62 0.82 1.61
N ILE A 56 10.58 -0.05 1.98
CA ILE A 56 11.30 0.04 3.25
C ILE A 56 12.08 1.36 3.35
N ASN A 57 12.80 1.74 2.28
CA ASN A 57 13.60 2.95 2.26
C ASN A 57 12.77 4.22 2.48
N MET A 58 11.57 4.28 1.91
CA MET A 58 10.70 5.44 2.07
C MET A 58 10.01 5.45 3.43
N SER A 59 9.51 4.29 3.88
CA SER A 59 8.80 4.13 5.16
C SER A 59 9.68 4.40 6.39
N ARG A 60 11.01 4.29 6.24
CA ARG A 60 11.97 4.71 7.28
C ARG A 60 11.99 6.22 7.51
N ARG A 61 11.82 7.04 6.47
CA ARG A 61 12.06 8.49 6.57
C ARG A 61 10.82 9.31 6.90
N ARG A 62 9.62 8.81 6.56
CA ARG A 62 8.36 9.50 6.79
C ARG A 62 7.24 8.51 7.11
N PRO A 63 6.23 8.92 7.90
CA PRO A 63 4.99 8.17 8.00
C PRO A 63 4.39 7.98 6.61
N MET A 64 3.87 6.78 6.33
CA MET A 64 3.42 6.46 4.98
C MET A 64 2.23 7.30 4.58
N LEU A 65 2.39 7.98 3.44
CA LEU A 65 1.31 8.62 2.72
C LEU A 65 0.74 7.61 1.73
N GLU A 66 -0.58 7.56 1.64
CA GLU A 66 -1.29 6.64 0.76
C GLU A 66 -0.82 6.74 -0.69
N ASP A 67 -0.70 7.96 -1.22
CA ASP A 67 -0.24 8.21 -2.59
C ASP A 67 1.15 7.63 -2.87
N LEU A 68 2.00 7.62 -1.85
CA LEU A 68 3.33 7.07 -1.95
C LEU A 68 3.28 5.54 -2.03
N VAL A 69 2.40 4.88 -1.28
CA VAL A 69 2.12 3.44 -1.42
C VAL A 69 1.61 3.15 -2.82
N LYS A 70 0.66 3.96 -3.33
CA LYS A 70 0.12 3.82 -4.69
C LYS A 70 1.25 3.84 -5.72
N MET A 71 2.15 4.81 -5.63
CA MET A 71 3.24 4.97 -6.61
C MET A 71 4.35 3.92 -6.52
N VAL A 72 4.78 3.52 -5.31
CA VAL A 72 6.01 2.73 -5.15
C VAL A 72 5.77 1.25 -4.88
N VAL A 73 4.53 0.88 -4.57
CA VAL A 73 4.11 -0.50 -4.34
C VAL A 73 3.04 -0.91 -5.32
N LEU A 74 1.88 -0.22 -5.32
CA LEU A 74 0.72 -0.68 -6.06
C LEU A 74 0.97 -0.63 -7.58
N SER A 75 1.38 0.52 -8.12
CA SER A 75 1.60 0.67 -9.57
C SER A 75 2.63 -0.33 -10.12
N PRO A 76 3.80 -0.56 -9.47
CA PRO A 76 4.73 -1.61 -9.91
C PRO A 76 4.18 -3.03 -9.85
N LEU A 77 3.32 -3.36 -8.88
CA LEU A 77 2.71 -4.69 -8.79
C LEU A 77 1.65 -4.90 -9.88
N LEU A 78 0.85 -3.88 -10.16
CA LEU A 78 -0.10 -3.91 -11.27
C LEU A 78 0.60 -4.03 -12.62
N ASP A 79 1.72 -3.33 -12.79
CA ASP A 79 2.57 -3.44 -13.98
C ASP A 79 3.16 -4.85 -14.13
N LEU A 80 3.69 -5.43 -13.04
CA LEU A 80 4.23 -6.80 -13.05
C LEU A 80 3.16 -7.86 -13.37
N ALA A 81 1.89 -7.57 -13.06
CA ALA A 81 0.76 -8.45 -13.34
C ALA A 81 0.17 -8.24 -14.75
N ASP A 82 0.82 -7.46 -15.61
CA ASP A 82 0.33 -7.05 -16.93
C ASP A 82 -1.06 -6.38 -16.87
N PHE A 83 -1.44 -5.82 -15.72
CA PHE A 83 -2.78 -5.27 -15.48
C PHE A 83 -3.10 -4.15 -16.48
N TRP A 84 -2.13 -3.30 -16.78
CA TRP A 84 -2.30 -2.18 -17.72
C TRP A 84 -2.31 -2.61 -19.20
N CYS A 85 -1.96 -3.86 -19.50
CA CYS A 85 -1.94 -4.38 -20.86
C CYS A 85 -3.30 -4.93 -21.31
N ASP A 86 -4.27 -5.04 -20.38
CA ASP A 86 -5.62 -5.49 -20.70
C ASP A 86 -6.36 -4.42 -21.54
N PRO A 87 -6.70 -4.70 -22.81
CA PRO A 87 -7.37 -3.75 -23.68
C PRO A 87 -8.84 -3.49 -23.30
N GLU A 88 -9.44 -4.33 -22.45
CA GLU A 88 -10.81 -4.14 -21.94
C GLU A 88 -10.83 -3.27 -20.68
N LEU A 89 -9.66 -2.97 -20.10
CA LEU A 89 -9.55 -2.20 -18.89
C LEU A 89 -9.67 -0.69 -19.18
N ASP A 90 -10.84 -0.12 -18.85
CA ASP A 90 -11.07 1.32 -18.87
C ASP A 90 -10.93 1.89 -17.45
N ILE A 91 -9.88 2.67 -17.23
CA ILE A 91 -9.59 3.31 -15.94
C ILE A 91 -9.91 4.78 -16.04
N THR A 92 -10.81 5.22 -15.16
CA THR A 92 -11.10 6.64 -14.96
C THR A 92 -10.43 7.13 -13.68
N THR A 93 -9.72 8.24 -13.78
CA THR A 93 -9.14 8.95 -12.63
C THR A 93 -10.24 9.72 -11.89
N GLU A 94 -10.03 9.99 -10.60
CA GLU A 94 -10.86 10.82 -9.70
C GLU A 94 -12.22 11.26 -10.26
N THR A 95 -13.24 10.45 -10.02
CA THR A 95 -14.63 10.90 -10.17
C THR A 95 -15.05 11.52 -8.84
N GLU A 96 -15.42 12.81 -8.85
CA GLU A 96 -16.07 13.43 -7.69
C GLU A 96 -17.40 12.72 -7.47
N VAL A 97 -17.57 12.09 -6.31
CA VAL A 97 -18.81 11.40 -5.96
C VAL A 97 -19.43 12.12 -4.75
N GLU A 98 -20.55 12.79 -5.01
CA GLU A 98 -21.40 13.34 -3.95
C GLU A 98 -22.25 12.20 -3.38
N ILE A 99 -21.89 11.69 -2.19
CA ILE A 99 -22.71 10.74 -1.46
C ILE A 99 -23.58 11.54 -0.49
N SER A 100 -24.84 11.76 -0.86
CA SER A 100 -25.83 12.37 0.02
C SER A 100 -26.46 11.30 0.91
N LEU A 101 -26.15 11.32 2.21
CA LEU A 101 -26.91 10.61 3.24
C LEU A 101 -27.93 11.60 3.81
N GLU A 102 -29.23 11.34 3.63
CA GLU A 102 -30.27 12.07 4.36
C GLU A 102 -30.34 11.52 5.79
N ASP A 103 -29.35 11.87 6.61
CA ASP A 103 -29.48 11.81 8.06
C ASP A 103 -29.04 13.17 8.63
N GLU A 104 -29.93 13.78 9.41
CA GLU A 104 -29.74 15.07 10.10
C GLU A 104 -29.26 16.29 9.26
N GLY A 105 -29.37 16.26 7.92
CA GLY A 105 -29.11 17.42 7.06
C GLY A 105 -27.63 17.71 6.77
N GLU A 106 -26.75 16.75 7.03
CA GLU A 106 -25.33 16.86 6.70
C GLU A 106 -25.02 16.31 5.28
N LYS A 107 -24.25 17.06 4.49
CA LYS A 107 -23.75 16.61 3.18
C LYS A 107 -22.28 16.24 3.29
N ILE A 108 -21.94 14.99 2.96
CA ILE A 108 -20.56 14.52 2.88
C ILE A 108 -20.12 14.49 1.42
N LYS A 109 -18.98 15.10 1.11
CA LYS A 109 -18.35 15.06 -0.22
C LYS A 109 -17.04 14.30 -0.14
N GLY A 110 -16.77 13.45 -1.13
CA GLY A 110 -15.54 12.69 -1.24
C GLY A 110 -15.13 12.47 -2.69
N TYR A 111 -13.89 12.00 -2.87
CA TYR A 111 -13.33 11.62 -4.16
C TYR A 111 -13.14 10.10 -4.16
N ILE A 112 -13.42 9.46 -5.29
CA ILE A 112 -13.06 8.05 -5.51
C ILE A 112 -11.72 8.02 -6.24
N ASP A 113 -10.70 7.47 -5.59
CA ASP A 113 -9.33 7.43 -6.13
C ASP A 113 -9.18 6.55 -7.37
N LEU A 114 -9.96 5.47 -7.46
CA LEU A 114 -9.95 4.57 -8.60
C LEU A 114 -11.35 3.96 -8.78
N LEU A 115 -11.90 4.12 -9.98
CA LEU A 115 -13.15 3.48 -10.38
C LEU A 115 -12.90 2.58 -11.60
N SER A 116 -13.12 1.27 -11.41
CA SER A 116 -13.10 0.28 -12.49
C SER A 116 -14.54 -0.13 -12.78
N VAL A 117 -14.93 -0.06 -14.06
CA VAL A 117 -16.27 -0.42 -14.53
C VAL A 117 -16.13 -1.54 -15.57
N LYS A 118 -17.09 -2.46 -15.56
CA LYS A 118 -17.17 -3.60 -16.50
C LYS A 118 -18.36 -3.44 -17.43
#